data_AF-B5X926-F1
#
_entry.id   AF-B5X926-F1
#
_cell.length_a   1.000
_cell.length_b   1.000
_cell.length_c   1.000
_cell.angle_alpha   90.00
_cell.angle_beta   90.00
_cell.angle_gamma   90.00
#
_symmetry.space_group_name_H-M   'P 1'
#
loop_
_entity.id
_entity.type
_entity.pdbx_description
1 polymer ?
#
loop_
_entity_poly.entity_id
_entity_poly.type
_entity_poly.pdbx_seq_one_letter_code
_entity_poly.pdbx_strand_id
1 'polypeptide(L)' 'MFSHDNARPHVTRFCTQFLEAENVQVLPWPAYSPDMSPIEHVWDALDRHV' A
#
# COMPACT_ATOMS: atom_id res chain seq x y z
N MET A 1 11.97 -1.46 -2.26
CA MET A 1 11.23 -0.75 -1.19
C MET A 1 9.79 -0.62 -1.66
N PHE A 2 8.87 -1.27 -0.94
CA PHE A 2 7.46 -1.44 -1.30
C PHE A 2 6.57 -0.71 -0.29
N SER A 3 5.52 -0.07 -0.78
CA SER A 3 4.56 0.67 0.03
C SER A 3 3.16 0.20 -0.30
N HIS A 4 2.40 -0.14 0.74
CA HIS A 4 0.98 -0.44 0.66
C HIS A 4 0.32 0.02 1.96
N ASP A 5 -1.00 0.20 1.94
CA ASP A 5 -1.75 0.54 3.14
C ASP A 5 -1.84 -0.66 4.10
N ASN A 6 -2.14 -0.40 5.37
CA ASN A 6 -2.28 -1.46 6.38
C ASN A 6 -3.65 -2.16 6.32
N ALA A 7 -4.28 -2.25 5.15
CA ALA A 7 -5.54 -2.97 5.01
C ALA A 7 -5.38 -4.42 5.46
N ARG A 8 -6.42 -4.97 6.12
CA ARG A 8 -6.37 -6.31 6.74
C ARG A 8 -5.83 -7.41 5.81
N PRO A 9 -6.18 -7.48 4.51
CA PRO A 9 -5.62 -8.47 3.60
C PRO A 9 -4.10 -8.34 3.43
N HIS A 10 -3.57 -7.11 3.39
CA HIS A 10 -2.16 -6.85 3.11
C HIS A 10 -1.25 -7.14 4.33
N VAL A 11 -1.80 -7.04 5.54
CA VAL A 11 -1.08 -7.35 6.79
C VAL A 11 -1.39 -8.74 7.34
N THR A 12 -2.00 -9.62 6.54
CA THR A 12 -2.16 -11.02 6.95
C THR A 12 -0.79 -11.68 7.13
N ARG A 13 -0.71 -12.67 8.02
CA ARG A 13 0.51 -13.45 8.25
C ARG A 13 1.07 -14.07 6.96
N PHE A 14 0.19 -14.52 6.07
CA PHE A 14 0.60 -15.10 4.80
C PHE A 14 1.27 -14.05 3.91
N CYS A 15 0.64 -12.87 3.76
CA CYS A 15 1.22 -11.78 2.97
C CYS A 15 2.54 -11.28 3.53
N THR A 16 2.66 -11.11 4.85
CA THR A 16 3.91 -10.66 5.47
C THR A 16 5.04 -11.67 5.33
N GLN A 17 4.75 -12.96 5.51
CA GLN A 17 5.73 -14.04 5.30
C GLN A 17 6.19 -14.15 3.84
N PHE A 18 5.26 -13.98 2.89
CA PHE A 18 5.60 -13.95 1.48
C PHE A 18 6.55 -12.79 1.15
N LEU A 19 6.24 -11.58 1.61
CA LEU A 19 7.08 -10.40 1.38
C LEU A 19 8.47 -10.55 2.00
N GLU A 20 8.55 -11.16 3.19
CA GLU A 20 9.83 -11.47 3.84
C GLU A 20 10.65 -12.51 3.04
N ALA A 21 10.02 -13.58 2.57
CA ALA A 21 10.66 -14.62 1.76
C ALA A 21 11.20 -14.08 0.43
N GLU A 22 10.48 -13.14 -0.18
CA GLU A 22 10.88 -12.46 -1.42
C GLU A 22 11.88 -11.31 -1.19
N ASN A 23 12.37 -11.12 0.05
CA ASN A 23 13.27 -10.03 0.44
C ASN A 23 12.72 -8.63 0.09
N VAL A 24 11.40 -8.47 0.14
CA VAL A 24 10.73 -7.19 -0.13
C VAL A 24 10.71 -6.35 1.13
N GLN A 25 11.51 -5.28 1.13
CA GLN A 25 11.44 -4.27 2.18
C GLN A 25 10.11 -3.50 2.10
N VAL A 26 9.22 -3.73 3.07
CA VAL A 26 7.97 -2.96 3.24
C VAL A 26 8.22 -1.72 4.08
N LEU A 27 7.67 -0.58 3.66
CA LEU A 27 7.72 0.65 4.45
C LEU A 27 6.58 0.77 5.44
N PRO A 28 6.86 1.31 6.65
CA PRO A 28 5.80 1.63 7.60
C PRO A 28 4.87 2.67 6.98
N TRP A 29 3.59 2.36 6.92
CA TRP A 29 2.54 3.26 6.46
C TRP A 29 1.75 3.81 7.65
N PRO A 30 1.59 5.14 7.79
CA PRO A 30 0.75 5.71 8.83
C PRO A 30 -0.74 5.41 8.58
N ALA A 31 -1.47 5.11 9.65
CA ALA A 31 -2.91 4.85 9.56
C ALA A 31 -3.66 6.12 9.11
N TYR A 32 -4.70 5.95 8.30
CA TYR A 32 -5.56 7.04 7.81
C TYR A 32 -4.83 8.11 6.98
N SER A 33 -3.79 7.70 6.22
CA SER A 33 -3.05 8.60 5.31
C SER A 33 -3.25 8.22 3.84
N PRO A 34 -4.46 8.39 3.27
CA PRO A 34 -4.72 8.15 1.85
C PRO A 34 -4.01 9.17 0.95
N ASP A 35 -3.80 10.39 1.46
CA ASP A 35 -3.08 11.50 0.80
C ASP A 35 -1.61 11.18 0.53
N MET A 36 -1.04 10.20 1.23
CA MET A 36 0.32 9.75 0.98
C MET A 36 0.41 8.72 -0.16
N SER A 37 -0.71 8.13 -0.59
CA SER A 37 -0.74 7.03 -1.56
C SER A 37 -0.69 7.54 -3.00
N PRO A 38 0.35 7.19 -3.77
CA PRO A 38 0.40 7.51 -5.20
C PRO A 38 -0.78 6.94 -5.98
N ILE A 39 -1.34 5.81 -5.52
CA ILE A 39 -2.49 5.15 -6.16
C ILE A 39 -3.74 6.02 -6.01
N GLU A 40 -3.97 6.60 -4.82
CA GLU A 40 -5.11 7.51 -4.59
C GLU A 40 -4.99 8.77 -5.46
N HIS A 41 -3.78 9.32 -5.61
CA HIS A 41 -3.55 10.45 -6.53
C HIS A 41 -3.84 10.11 -8.00
N VAL A 42 -3.52 8.89 -8.44
CA VAL A 42 -3.85 8.45 -9.80
C VAL A 42 -5.35 8.28 -9.97
N TRP A 43 -6.05 7.70 -8.98
CA TRP A 43 -7.51 7.59 -9.02
C TRP A 43 -8.20 8.96 -9.05
N ASP A 44 -7.75 9.89 -8.22
CA ASP A 44 -8.25 11.27 -8.18
C ASP A 44 -7.97 12.03 -9.49
N ALA A 45 -6.82 11.80 -10.12
CA ALA A 45 -6.57 12.31 -11.47
C ALA A 45 -7.51 11.69 -12.49
N LEU A 46 -7.72 10.38 -12.47
CA LEU A 46 -8.64 9.68 -13.39
C LEU A 46 -10.08 10.18 -13.23
N ASP A 47 -10.56 10.32 -12.00
CA ASP A 47 -11.92 10.79 -11.70
C ASP A 47 -12.17 12.22 -12.24
N ARG A 48 -11.16 13.10 -12.15
CA ARG A 48 -11.25 14.45 -12.73
C ARG A 48 -11.24 14.50 -14.25
N HIS A 49 -10.82 13.44 -14.92
CA HIS A 49 -10.81 13.34 -16.38
C HIS A 49 -12.04 12.63 -16.95
N VAL A 50 -12.98 12.19 -16.09
CA VAL A 50 -14.26 11.55 -16.45
C VAL A 50 -15.40 12.56 -16.45
#